data_AF-A0A6N9JBF6-F1
#
_entry.id   AF-A0A6N9JBF6-F1
#
_cell.length_a   1.000
_cell.length_b   1.000
_cell.length_c   1.000
_cell.angle_alpha   90.00
_cell.angle_beta   90.00
_cell.angle_gamma   90.00
#
_symmetry.space_group_name_H-M   'P 1'
#
loop_
_entity.id
_entity.type
_entity.pdbx_description
1 polymer ?
#
loop_
_entity_poly.entity_id
_entity_poly.type
_entity_poly.pdbx_seq_one_letter_code
_entity_poly.pdbx_strand_id
1 'polypeptide(L)'
;MYYIAEVDKDICSAKNCHLCTQYCPESNCINYSESDKSAYVSVDRCKACEICVYICSDIAKNDAIKMKWIDDLNEGFVIKKTGVVLR
;
A
#
# COMPACT_ATOMS: atom_id res chain seq x y z
N MET A 1 -9.35 9.68 -13.19
CA MET A 1 -9.31 8.21 -13.37
C MET A 1 -7.86 7.80 -13.57
N TYR A 2 -7.30 7.03 -12.63
CA TYR A 2 -5.96 6.47 -12.70
C TYR A 2 -5.89 5.18 -11.85
N TYR A 3 -4.89 4.34 -12.10
CA TYR A 3 -4.62 3.13 -11.32
C TYR A 3 -3.99 3.46 -9.96
N ILE A 4 -4.35 2.71 -8.92
CA ILE A 4 -3.77 2.82 -7.58
C ILE A 4 -3.25 1.46 -7.14
N ALA A 5 -2.15 1.49 -6.39
CA ALA A 5 -1.64 0.30 -5.72
C ALA A 5 -2.57 -0.09 -4.56
N GLU A 6 -3.06 -1.32 -4.57
CA GLU A 6 -3.81 -1.93 -3.47
C GLU A 6 -2.94 -2.98 -2.80
N VAL A 7 -3.02 -3.05 -1.46
CA VAL A 7 -2.32 -4.06 -0.65
C VAL A 7 -3.32 -5.10 -0.19
N ASP A 8 -3.05 -6.36 -0.51
CA ASP A 8 -3.72 -7.52 0.08
C ASP A 8 -3.21 -7.71 1.52
N LYS A 9 -4.08 -7.42 2.49
CA LYS A 9 -3.71 -7.45 3.92
C LYS A 9 -3.47 -8.86 4.43
N ASP A 10 -4.17 -9.86 3.90
CA ASP A 10 -4.03 -11.24 4.37
C ASP A 10 -2.65 -11.77 3.99
N ILE A 11 -2.19 -11.43 2.78
CA ILE A 11 -0.85 -11.79 2.33
C ILE A 11 0.21 -10.92 3.02
N CYS A 12 0.04 -9.59 3.04
CA CYS A 12 1.04 -8.66 3.56
C CYS A 12 1.30 -8.84 5.07
N SER A 13 0.24 -9.06 5.87
CA SER A 13 0.33 -9.18 7.33
C SER A 13 1.09 -10.41 7.79
N ALA A 14 1.09 -11.48 7.00
CA ALA A 14 1.86 -12.68 7.28
C ALA A 14 3.38 -12.49 7.10
N LYS A 15 3.85 -11.43 6.42
CA LYS A 15 5.25 -11.29 5.98
C LYS A 15 6.08 -10.32 6.81
N ASN A 16 5.47 -9.24 7.30
CA ASN A 16 6.12 -8.23 8.15
C ASN A 16 7.46 -7.68 7.59
N CYS A 17 7.55 -7.39 6.29
CA CYS A 17 8.82 -7.01 5.64
C CYS A 17 9.07 -5.50 5.56
N HIS A 18 8.02 -4.67 5.53
CA HIS A 18 8.04 -3.20 5.43
C HIS A 18 8.81 -2.59 4.23
N LEU A 19 9.36 -3.37 3.32
CA LEU A 19 10.26 -2.89 2.27
C LEU A 19 9.61 -1.84 1.37
N CYS A 20 8.37 -2.04 0.95
CA CYS A 20 7.66 -1.11 0.05
C CYS A 20 7.55 0.32 0.61
N THR A 21 7.55 0.49 1.93
CA THR A 21 7.52 1.81 2.61
C THR A 21 8.81 2.60 2.45
N GLN A 22 9.94 1.92 2.19
CA GLN A 22 11.25 2.55 2.05
C GLN A 22 11.56 2.96 0.60
N TYR A 23 10.98 2.26 -0.37
CA TYR A 23 11.29 2.43 -1.79
C TYR A 23 10.27 3.28 -2.55
N CYS A 24 9.12 3.61 -1.94
CA CYS A 24 8.15 4.46 -2.61
C CYS A 24 8.74 5.85 -2.84
N PRO A 25 8.79 6.34 -4.10
CA PRO A 25 9.39 7.64 -4.40
C PRO A 25 8.55 8.80 -3.86
N GLU A 26 7.25 8.58 -3.66
CA GLU A 26 6.33 9.56 -3.10
C GLU A 26 6.29 9.42 -1.58
N SER A 27 6.71 10.47 -0.88
CA SER A 27 6.80 10.49 0.58
C SER A 27 5.44 10.18 1.21
N ASN A 28 5.43 9.33 2.24
CA ASN A 28 4.27 8.77 2.95
C ASN A 28 3.08 8.37 2.05
N CYS A 29 3.34 7.95 0.80
CA CYS A 29 2.30 7.37 -0.06
C CYS A 29 1.92 5.97 0.41
N ILE A 30 2.90 5.13 0.72
CA ILE A 30 2.66 3.80 1.32
C ILE A 30 3.30 3.75 2.70
N ASN A 31 2.51 3.39 3.70
CA ASN A 31 2.93 3.37 5.11
C ASN A 31 2.59 2.02 5.71
N TYR A 32 3.17 1.73 6.87
CA TYR A 32 2.87 0.50 7.61
C TYR A 32 1.92 0.79 8.78
N SER A 33 0.89 -0.02 8.92
CA SER A 33 -0.08 0.02 10.03
C SER A 33 0.30 -1.05 11.04
N GLU A 34 0.72 -0.65 12.24
CA GLU A 34 1.01 -1.57 13.34
C GLU A 34 -0.25 -2.34 13.80
N SER A 35 -1.43 -1.70 13.72
CA SER A 35 -2.70 -2.33 14.11
C SER A 35 -3.13 -3.44 13.15
N ASP A 36 -2.96 -3.22 11.84
CA ASP A 36 -3.33 -4.22 10.82
C ASP A 36 -2.16 -5.13 10.43
N LYS A 37 -0.97 -4.87 10.99
CA LYS A 37 0.32 -5.48 10.62
C LYS A 37 0.60 -5.49 9.12
N SER A 38 0.07 -4.52 8.39
CA SER A 38 0.08 -4.51 6.92
C SER A 38 0.40 -3.12 6.39
N ALA A 39 0.94 -3.07 5.18
CA ALA A 39 1.11 -1.83 4.45
C ALA A 39 -0.24 -1.29 3.94
N TYR A 40 -0.37 0.02 3.83
CA TYR A 40 -1.53 0.68 3.24
C TYR A 40 -1.12 1.86 2.37
N VAL A 41 -1.90 2.13 1.32
CA VAL A 41 -1.62 3.16 0.32
C VAL A 41 -2.57 4.35 0.53
N SER A 42 -1.98 5.55 0.56
CA SER A 42 -2.70 6.83 0.53
C SER A 42 -3.08 7.11 -0.92
N VAL A 43 -4.35 6.88 -1.25
CA VAL A 43 -4.88 6.88 -2.62
C VAL A 43 -4.66 8.22 -3.34
N ASP A 44 -4.74 9.33 -2.60
CA ASP A 44 -4.50 10.71 -3.08
C ASP A 44 -3.05 10.98 -3.49
N ARG A 45 -2.11 10.17 -2.98
CA ARG A 45 -0.67 10.32 -3.20
C ARG A 45 -0.12 9.34 -4.23
N CYS A 46 -0.79 8.21 -4.43
CA CYS A 46 -0.34 7.20 -5.38
C CYS A 46 -0.24 7.79 -6.80
N LYS A 47 0.96 7.76 -7.38
CA LYS A 47 1.24 8.21 -8.76
C LYS A 47 1.30 7.07 -9.79
N ALA A 48 0.80 5.89 -9.43
CA ALA A 48 0.77 4.70 -10.30
C ALA A 48 2.15 4.29 -10.88
N CYS A 49 3.24 4.51 -10.13
CA CYS A 49 4.60 4.22 -10.60
C CYS A 49 5.02 2.74 -10.52
N GLU A 50 4.19 1.89 -9.91
CA GLU A 50 4.39 0.43 -9.78
C GLU A 50 5.65 -0.03 -9.00
N ILE A 51 6.47 0.88 -8.48
CA ILE A 51 7.68 0.52 -7.72
C ILE A 51 7.34 -0.36 -6.51
N CYS A 52 6.28 -0.02 -5.77
CA CYS A 52 5.86 -0.84 -4.62
C CYS A 52 5.41 -2.26 -5.03
N VAL A 53 4.85 -2.43 -6.23
CA VAL A 53 4.50 -3.75 -6.79
C VAL A 53 5.79 -4.52 -7.05
N TYR A 54 6.71 -3.95 -7.85
CA TYR A 54 8.01 -4.56 -8.15
C TYR A 54 8.79 -4.96 -6.88
N ILE A 55 8.83 -4.09 -5.87
CA ILE A 55 9.49 -4.40 -4.60
C ILE A 55 8.80 -5.58 -3.90
N CYS A 56 7.46 -5.65 -3.92
CA CYS A 56 6.72 -6.71 -3.25
C CYS A 56 6.81 -8.06 -4.00
N SER A 57 6.68 -8.05 -5.33
CA SER A 57 6.70 -9.25 -6.17
C SER A 57 8.11 -9.74 -6.45
N ASP A 58 8.99 -8.86 -6.93
CA ASP A 58 10.26 -9.28 -7.53
C ASP A 58 11.40 -9.31 -6.51
N ILE A 59 11.43 -8.35 -5.58
CA ILE A 59 12.48 -8.26 -4.56
C ILE A 59 12.10 -9.08 -3.32
N ALA A 60 10.91 -8.84 -2.77
CA ALA A 60 10.48 -9.45 -1.51
C ALA A 60 9.79 -10.82 -1.69
N LYS A 61 9.41 -11.20 -2.92
CA LYS A 61 8.74 -12.47 -3.25
C LYS A 61 7.46 -12.73 -2.44
N ASN A 62 6.68 -11.68 -2.22
CA ASN A 62 5.45 -11.72 -1.40
C ASN A 62 4.16 -11.56 -2.21
N ASP A 63 4.19 -10.90 -3.38
CA ASP A 63 3.04 -10.73 -4.29
C ASP A 63 1.77 -10.15 -3.64
N ALA A 64 1.94 -9.32 -2.61
CA ALA A 64 0.83 -8.74 -1.84
C ALA A 64 0.31 -7.40 -2.38
N ILE A 65 0.94 -6.81 -3.40
CA ILE A 65 0.56 -5.49 -3.92
C ILE A 65 0.24 -5.61 -5.41
N LYS A 66 -0.88 -5.04 -5.83
CA LYS A 66 -1.31 -5.02 -7.24
C LYS A 66 -1.84 -3.65 -7.62
N MET A 67 -1.71 -3.29 -8.88
CA MET A 67 -2.39 -2.11 -9.42
C MET A 67 -3.85 -2.44 -9.72
N LYS A 68 -4.75 -1.58 -9.26
CA LYS A 68 -6.18 -1.65 -9.54
C LYS A 68 -6.73 -0.31 -10.01
N TRP A 69 -7.80 -0.36 -10.80
CA TRP A 69 -8.57 0.84 -11.06
C TRP A 69 -9.18 1.35 -9.77
N ILE A 70 -9.26 2.68 -9.64
CA ILE A 70 -9.75 3.34 -8.43
C ILE A 70 -11.17 2.90 -8.02
N ASP A 71 -12.01 2.55 -8.99
CA ASP A 71 -13.39 2.12 -8.77
C ASP A 71 -13.47 0.65 -8.30
N ASP A 72 -12.38 -0.12 -8.44
CA ASP A 72 -12.28 -1.55 -8.10
C ASP A 72 -11.54 -1.80 -6.77
N LEU A 73 -11.26 -0.75 -5.99
CA LEU A 73 -10.59 -0.87 -4.70
C LEU A 73 -11.52 -1.57 -3.69
N ASN A 74 -11.01 -2.63 -3.06
CA ASN A 74 -11.70 -3.40 -2.03
C ASN A 74 -12.02 -2.56 -0.79
N GLU A 75 -11.13 -1.61 -0.47
CA GLU A 75 -11.34 -0.59 0.53
C GLU A 75 -11.24 0.78 -0.15
N GLY A 76 -12.35 1.52 -0.20
CA GLY A 76 -12.39 2.87 -0.77
C GLY A 76 -11.49 3.87 -0.03
N PHE A 77 -11.42 5.11 -0.51
CA PHE A 77 -10.61 6.18 0.09
C PHE A 77 -10.81 6.30 1.62
N VAL A 78 -9.80 5.91 2.38
CA VAL A 78 -9.76 6.19 3.82
C VAL A 78 -9.20 7.59 4.04
N ILE A 79 -10.05 8.61 3.93
CA ILE A 79 -9.70 9.98 4.38
C ILE A 79 -9.91 10.01 5.91
N LYS A 80 -8.86 9.78 6.69
CA LYS A 80 -8.90 10.05 8.15
C LYS A 80 -8.26 11.39 8.45
N LYS A 81 -9.01 12.27 9.13
CA LYS A 81 -8.74 13.71 9.40
C LYS A 81 -7.42 14.03 10.13
N THR A 82 -6.67 13.04 10.57
CA THR A 82 -5.46 13.25 11.38
C THR A 82 -4.45 12.16 11.03
N GLY A 83 -3.20 12.56 10.74
CA GLY A 83 -2.07 11.66 10.45
C GLY A 83 -1.59 10.83 11.65
N VAL A 84 -2.52 10.30 12.45
CA VAL A 84 -2.28 9.42 13.59
C VAL A 84 -3.20 8.21 13.43
N VAL A 85 -2.60 7.02 13.34
CA VAL A 85 -3.34 5.76 13.27
C VAL A 85 -3.68 5.33 14.70
N LEU A 86 -4.93 5.54 15.09
CA LEU A 86 -5.54 4.76 16.17
C LEU A 86 -6.47 3.71 15.54
N ARG A 87 -6.14 2.46 15.81
CA ARG A 87 -7.06 1.34 15.95
C ARG A 87 -6.70 0.65 17.25
#